data_AF-A0A968XDF3-F1
#
_entry.id   AF-A0A968XDF3-F1
#
_cell.length_a   1.000
_cell.length_b   1.000
_cell.length_c   1.000
_cell.angle_alpha   90.00
_cell.angle_beta   90.00
_cell.angle_gamma   90.00
#
_symmetry.space_group_name_H-M   'P 1'
#
loop_
_entity.id
_entity.type
_entity.pdbx_description
1 polymer ?
#
loop_
_entity_poly.entity_id
_entity_poly.type
_entity_poly.pdbx_seq_one_letter_code
_entity_poly.pdbx_strand_id
1 'polypeptide(L)'
;MAQGRNEPSMDEILSSIKKIIADEDRSKAGARPKAVADPIPSSQPDDGILELTQSVEASVEEEAESLLDSQKAHNLARSFSALQTLSEPGAAPQIVKSGETSLEGLVREMMKPMLKQWLDTNLPVIVESMVEREIARITKKG
;
A
#
# COMPACT_ATOMS: atom_id res chain seq x y z
N MET A 1 23.93 29.78 -17.21
CA MET A 1 22.67 29.29 -17.81
C MET A 1 22.27 28.05 -17.04
N ALA A 2 21.18 28.12 -16.27
CA ALA A 2 20.75 27.06 -15.37
C ALA A 2 19.85 26.08 -16.11
N GLN A 3 20.24 24.80 -16.19
CA GLN A 3 19.35 23.72 -16.59
C GLN A 3 18.28 23.53 -15.51
N GLY A 4 17.07 24.04 -15.77
CA GLY A 4 15.86 23.59 -15.10
C GLY A 4 15.61 22.14 -15.50
N ARG A 5 16.02 21.22 -14.61
CA ARG A 5 15.70 19.80 -14.69
C ARG A 5 14.17 19.71 -14.65
N ASN A 6 13.57 19.45 -15.81
CA ASN A 6 12.13 19.24 -15.99
C ASN A 6 11.74 18.08 -15.06
N GLU A 7 11.05 18.37 -13.96
CA GLU A 7 10.41 17.32 -13.17
C GLU A 7 9.38 16.66 -14.09
N PRO A 8 9.40 15.31 -14.19
CA PRO A 8 8.50 14.61 -15.10
C PRO A 8 7.06 14.99 -14.77
N SER A 9 6.28 15.31 -15.80
CA SER A 9 4.87 15.65 -15.63
C SER A 9 4.12 14.45 -15.04
N MET A 10 3.08 14.70 -14.26
CA MET A 10 2.21 13.66 -13.69
C MET A 10 1.78 12.62 -14.74
N ASP A 11 1.46 13.09 -15.95
CA ASP A 11 1.05 12.22 -17.06
C ASP A 11 2.18 11.30 -17.57
N GLU A 12 3.44 11.73 -17.47
CA GLU A 12 4.60 10.92 -17.83
C GLU A 12 4.85 9.83 -16.80
N ILE A 13 4.67 10.16 -15.51
CA ILE A 13 4.74 9.18 -14.40
C ILE A 13 3.67 8.11 -14.61
N LEU A 14 2.42 8.51 -14.87
CA LEU A 14 1.32 7.58 -15.11
C LEU A 14 1.51 6.74 -16.38
N SER A 15 2.07 7.33 -17.43
CA SER A 15 2.38 6.61 -18.68
C SER A 15 3.49 5.57 -18.49
N SER A 16 4.50 5.86 -17.67
CA SER A 16 5.59 4.92 -17.35
C SER A 16 5.09 3.72 -16.55
N ILE A 17 4.25 3.96 -15.51
CA ILE A 17 3.64 2.90 -14.71
C ILE A 17 2.74 2.01 -15.58
N LYS A 18 1.91 2.61 -16.44
CA LYS A 18 1.03 1.85 -17.35
C LYS A 18 1.81 0.94 -18.31
N LYS A 19 2.96 1.39 -18.80
CA LYS A 19 3.82 0.62 -19.70
C LYS A 19 4.47 -0.57 -19.01
N ILE A 20 4.98 -0.39 -17.79
CA ILE A 20 5.63 -1.46 -17.01
C ILE A 20 4.64 -2.60 -16.71
N ILE A 21 3.42 -2.25 -16.27
CA ILE A 21 2.38 -3.24 -15.94
C ILE A 21 1.98 -4.06 -17.18
N ALA A 22 1.80 -3.41 -18.33
CA ALA A 22 1.44 -4.09 -19.57
C ALA A 22 2.53 -5.05 -20.08
N ASP A 23 3.80 -4.73 -19.85
CA ASP A 23 4.94 -5.56 -20.25
C ASP A 23 5.13 -6.76 -19.30
N GLU A 24 4.84 -6.57 -18.01
CA GLU A 24 4.95 -7.60 -16.97
C GLU A 24 3.83 -8.66 -17.09
N ASP A 25 2.60 -8.26 -17.41
CA ASP A 25 1.46 -9.19 -17.61
C ASP A 25 1.70 -10.12 -18.82
N ARG A 26 2.33 -9.57 -19.87
CA ARG A 26 2.72 -10.33 -21.07
C ARG A 26 3.87 -11.31 -20.79
N SER A 27 4.75 -10.96 -19.85
CA SER A 27 5.89 -11.78 -19.44
C SER A 27 5.49 -12.97 -18.56
N LYS A 28 4.32 -12.93 -17.90
CA LYS A 28 3.81 -14.02 -17.06
C LYS A 28 3.00 -15.08 -17.84
N ALA A 29 2.56 -14.77 -19.06
CA ALA A 29 1.77 -15.67 -19.91
C ALA A 29 2.61 -16.71 -20.70
N GLY A 30 3.93 -16.78 -20.51
CA GLY A 30 4.86 -17.46 -21.43
C GLY A 30 5.45 -18.82 -21.02
N ALA A 31 5.12 -19.40 -19.86
CA ALA A 31 5.81 -20.62 -19.39
C ALA A 31 4.84 -21.76 -19.02
N ARG A 32 4.54 -22.65 -19.98
CA ARG A 32 3.93 -23.98 -19.72
C ARG A 32 4.84 -25.09 -20.26
N PRO A 33 5.44 -25.95 -19.43
CA PRO A 33 5.96 -27.23 -19.89
C PRO A 33 4.81 -28.23 -20.02
N LYS A 34 4.70 -28.90 -21.18
CA LYS A 34 3.84 -30.06 -21.38
C LYS A 34 4.44 -31.26 -20.63
N ALA A 35 3.67 -31.87 -19.72
CA ALA A 35 3.99 -33.14 -19.10
C ALA A 35 2.75 -34.06 -19.09
N VAL A 36 3.06 -35.35 -19.22
CA VAL A 36 2.26 -36.52 -19.61
C VAL A 36 1.03 -36.76 -18.73
N ALA A 37 -0.06 -37.23 -19.35
CA ALA A 37 -1.35 -37.54 -18.71
C ALA A 37 -1.41 -38.97 -18.15
N ASP A 38 -1.63 -39.09 -16.85
CA ASP A 38 -2.36 -40.20 -16.21
C ASP A 38 -3.76 -39.68 -15.84
N PRO A 39 -4.83 -40.49 -15.94
CA PRO A 39 -6.18 -40.03 -15.65
C PRO A 39 -6.40 -39.95 -14.14
N ILE A 40 -6.20 -38.76 -13.58
CA ILE A 40 -6.70 -38.39 -12.25
C ILE A 40 -8.22 -38.16 -12.42
N PRO A 41 -9.09 -38.74 -11.59
CA PRO A 41 -10.52 -38.42 -11.62
C PRO A 41 -10.69 -36.92 -11.40
N SER A 42 -11.27 -36.26 -12.40
CA SER A 42 -11.51 -34.82 -12.40
C SER A 42 -12.58 -34.47 -11.38
N SER A 43 -12.18 -34.23 -10.14
CA SER A 43 -12.90 -33.29 -9.28
C SER A 43 -12.65 -31.92 -9.87
N GLN A 44 -13.58 -31.43 -10.69
CA GLN A 44 -13.64 -30.01 -11.02
C GLN A 44 -13.68 -29.28 -9.66
N PRO A 45 -12.72 -28.41 -9.31
CA PRO A 45 -13.02 -27.40 -8.34
C PRO A 45 -14.14 -26.58 -8.98
N ASP A 46 -15.36 -26.68 -8.43
CA ASP A 46 -16.38 -25.70 -8.74
C ASP A 46 -15.71 -24.33 -8.58
N ASP A 47 -15.68 -23.57 -9.67
CA ASP A 47 -15.17 -22.21 -9.72
C ASP A 47 -16.00 -21.37 -8.74
N GLY A 48 -15.61 -21.42 -7.48
CA GLY A 48 -16.14 -20.62 -6.38
C GLY A 48 -15.65 -19.17 -6.47
N ILE A 49 -15.64 -18.61 -7.68
CA ILE A 49 -15.62 -17.18 -7.89
C ILE A 49 -17.08 -16.80 -8.09
N LEU A 50 -17.71 -16.36 -7.01
CA LEU A 50 -18.97 -15.64 -7.12
C LEU A 50 -18.68 -14.34 -7.87
N GLU A 51 -18.99 -14.34 -9.17
CA GLU A 51 -18.90 -13.15 -10.00
C GLU A 51 -19.93 -12.13 -9.47
N LEU A 52 -19.46 -11.17 -8.69
CA LEU A 52 -20.26 -10.11 -8.06
C LEU A 52 -20.90 -9.15 -9.08
N THR A 53 -20.77 -9.45 -10.37
CA THR A 53 -21.35 -8.76 -11.52
C THR A 53 -22.73 -9.30 -11.88
N GLN A 54 -23.17 -10.42 -11.29
CA GLN A 54 -24.56 -10.84 -11.35
C GLN A 54 -25.42 -9.84 -10.58
N SER A 55 -25.73 -8.74 -11.26
CA SER A 55 -26.75 -7.80 -10.85
C SER A 55 -28.05 -8.59 -10.83
N VAL A 56 -28.50 -8.94 -9.62
CA VAL A 56 -29.87 -9.35 -9.39
C VAL A 56 -30.73 -8.17 -9.85
N GLU A 57 -31.24 -8.25 -11.08
CA GLU A 57 -32.47 -7.55 -11.46
C GLU A 57 -33.59 -8.20 -10.64
N ALA A 58 -33.60 -7.88 -9.35
CA ALA A 58 -34.82 -7.94 -8.57
C ALA A 58 -35.72 -6.92 -9.25
N SER A 59 -36.69 -7.39 -10.01
CA SER A 59 -37.92 -6.65 -10.20
C SER A 59 -38.42 -6.36 -8.77
N VAL A 60 -38.10 -5.17 -8.27
CA VAL A 60 -38.68 -4.64 -7.04
C VAL A 60 -40.11 -4.31 -7.42
N GLU A 61 -40.95 -5.34 -7.41
CA GLU A 61 -42.37 -5.15 -7.22
C GLU A 61 -42.50 -4.45 -5.87
N GLU A 62 -43.04 -3.24 -5.92
CA GLU A 62 -43.22 -2.27 -4.84
C GLU A 62 -44.10 -2.86 -3.73
N GLU A 63 -43.53 -3.73 -2.93
CA GLU A 63 -44.04 -4.10 -1.61
C GLU A 63 -42.87 -3.94 -0.65
N ALA A 64 -42.62 -2.68 -0.28
CA ALA A 64 -41.82 -2.32 0.88
C ALA A 64 -42.55 -2.76 2.16
N GLU A 65 -42.84 -4.06 2.31
CA GLU A 65 -43.05 -4.63 3.62
C GLU A 65 -41.77 -4.35 4.40
N SER A 66 -41.92 -3.52 5.43
CA SER A 66 -40.83 -3.15 6.34
C SER A 66 -40.14 -4.42 6.85
N LEU A 67 -39.01 -4.77 6.24
CA LEU A 67 -38.19 -5.95 6.56
C LEU A 67 -37.73 -5.97 8.02
N LEU A 68 -37.80 -4.81 8.67
CA LEU A 68 -37.54 -4.62 10.08
C LEU A 68 -38.81 -4.12 10.76
N ASP A 69 -39.14 -4.71 11.91
CA ASP A 69 -40.11 -4.10 12.81
C ASP A 69 -39.60 -2.72 13.25
N SER A 70 -40.49 -1.73 13.35
CA SER A 70 -40.15 -0.33 13.65
C SER A 70 -39.36 -0.20 14.97
N GLN A 71 -39.70 -1.03 15.96
CA GLN A 71 -38.99 -1.08 17.23
C GLN A 71 -37.54 -1.58 17.07
N LYS A 72 -37.31 -2.58 16.22
CA LYS A 72 -35.98 -3.13 15.95
C LYS A 72 -35.10 -2.15 15.20
N ALA A 73 -35.65 -1.42 14.23
CA ALA A 73 -34.94 -0.37 13.51
C ALA A 73 -34.49 0.76 14.45
N HIS A 74 -35.36 1.19 15.37
CA HIS A 74 -35.02 2.20 16.37
C HIS A 74 -33.90 1.75 17.31
N ASN A 75 -33.93 0.48 17.75
CA ASN A 75 -32.89 -0.09 18.59
C ASN A 75 -31.55 -0.19 17.86
N LEU A 76 -31.54 -0.61 16.59
CA LEU A 76 -30.32 -0.66 15.78
C LEU A 76 -29.73 0.73 15.57
N ALA A 77 -30.56 1.73 15.23
CA ALA A 77 -30.13 3.12 15.09
C ALA A 77 -29.52 3.66 16.39
N ARG A 78 -30.10 3.32 17.55
CA ARG A 78 -29.58 3.70 18.87
C ARG A 78 -28.24 3.02 19.19
N SER A 79 -28.12 1.72 18.94
CA SER A 79 -26.87 0.98 19.14
C SER A 79 -25.77 1.47 18.21
N PHE A 80 -26.11 1.74 16.94
CA PHE A 80 -25.17 2.28 15.96
C PHE A 80 -24.73 3.70 16.33
N SER A 81 -25.65 4.56 16.79
CA SER A 81 -25.32 5.90 17.29
C SER A 81 -24.38 5.84 18.51
N ALA A 82 -24.58 4.90 19.43
CA ALA A 82 -23.66 4.71 20.56
C ALA A 82 -22.24 4.28 20.10
N LEU A 83 -22.15 3.38 19.11
CA LEU A 83 -20.87 2.98 18.53
C LEU A 83 -20.21 4.13 17.76
N GLN A 84 -20.99 4.93 17.04
CA GLN A 84 -20.50 6.11 16.34
C GLN A 84 -19.92 7.13 17.33
N THR A 85 -20.56 7.38 18.48
CA THR A 85 -20.00 8.27 19.52
C THR A 85 -18.72 7.72 20.16
N LEU A 86 -18.51 6.40 20.17
CA LEU A 86 -17.29 5.76 20.66
C LEU A 86 -16.18 5.72 19.60
N SER A 87 -16.58 5.71 18.32
CA SER A 87 -15.70 5.61 17.16
C SER A 87 -15.35 6.97 16.54
N GLU A 88 -16.07 8.03 16.88
CA GLU A 88 -15.67 9.39 16.56
C GLU A 88 -14.36 9.68 17.30
N PRO A 89 -13.25 9.93 16.60
CA PRO A 89 -12.12 10.56 17.24
C PRO A 89 -12.63 11.92 17.76
N GLY A 90 -12.73 12.08 19.08
CA GLY A 90 -13.26 13.29 19.74
C GLY A 90 -12.46 14.58 19.46
N ALA A 91 -11.51 14.55 18.54
CA ALA A 91 -10.81 15.68 18.00
C ALA A 91 -10.69 15.50 16.48
N ALA A 92 -11.05 16.54 15.72
CA ALA A 92 -10.61 16.66 14.33
C ALA A 92 -9.10 16.37 14.26
N PRO A 93 -8.58 15.70 13.21
CA PRO A 93 -7.17 15.44 13.09
C PRO A 93 -6.45 16.78 13.12
N GLN A 94 -5.90 17.14 14.28
CA GLN A 94 -5.01 18.27 14.37
C GLN A 94 -3.87 17.86 13.47
N ILE A 95 -3.65 18.63 12.41
CA ILE A 95 -2.42 18.59 11.64
C ILE A 95 -1.32 19.18 12.56
N VAL A 96 -1.09 18.53 13.70
CA VAL A 96 0.22 18.58 14.35
C VAL A 96 1.16 17.98 13.31
N LYS A 97 2.31 18.65 13.08
CA LYS A 97 3.33 18.24 12.11
C LYS A 97 3.36 16.73 12.05
N SER A 98 3.12 16.17 10.86
CA SER A 98 2.63 14.81 10.53
C SER A 98 3.36 13.58 11.14
N GLY A 99 3.97 13.68 12.30
CA GLY A 99 4.84 12.69 12.91
C GLY A 99 4.99 12.78 14.44
N GLU A 100 4.38 13.75 15.15
CA GLU A 100 4.56 13.85 16.61
C GLU A 100 3.59 12.96 17.42
N THR A 101 2.40 12.65 16.89
CA THR A 101 1.42 11.74 17.52
C THR A 101 1.02 10.56 16.61
N SER A 102 1.67 10.43 15.45
CA SER A 102 1.46 9.34 14.49
C SER A 102 2.29 8.11 14.89
N LEU A 103 1.88 6.91 14.43
CA LEU A 103 2.67 5.68 14.52
C LEU A 103 4.11 5.87 14.02
N GLU A 104 4.30 6.72 13.01
CA GLU A 104 5.63 7.09 12.50
C GLU A 104 6.51 7.70 13.59
N GLY A 105 5.95 8.52 14.49
CA GLY A 105 6.66 9.10 15.62
C GLY A 105 7.16 8.04 16.60
N LEU A 106 6.30 7.06 16.93
CA LEU A 106 6.67 5.95 17.79
C LEU A 106 7.78 5.09 17.16
N VAL A 107 7.62 4.71 15.89
CA VAL A 107 8.62 3.93 15.15
C VAL A 107 9.94 4.69 15.05
N ARG A 108 9.91 6.00 14.79
CA ARG A 108 11.10 6.85 14.74
C ARG A 108 11.84 6.86 16.07
N GLU A 109 11.14 7.05 17.18
CA GLU A 109 11.76 7.03 18.51
C GLU A 109 12.36 5.66 18.86
N MET A 110 11.75 4.57 18.38
CA MET A 110 12.31 3.22 18.53
C MET A 110 13.51 2.94 17.60
N MET A 111 13.51 3.49 16.38
CA MET A 111 14.59 3.28 15.40
C MET A 111 15.82 4.16 15.66
N LYS A 112 15.64 5.33 16.28
CA LYS A 112 16.70 6.28 16.63
C LYS A 112 17.90 5.66 17.36
N PRO A 113 17.72 4.85 18.43
CA PRO A 113 18.86 4.21 19.10
C PRO A 113 19.59 3.19 18.22
N MET A 114 18.87 2.41 17.39
CA MET A 114 19.49 1.41 16.52
C MET A 114 20.32 2.07 15.41
N LEU A 115 19.79 3.14 14.81
CA LEU A 115 20.51 3.94 13.81
C LEU A 115 21.73 4.62 14.41
N LYS A 116 21.62 5.16 15.63
CA LYS A 116 22.76 5.77 16.33
C LYS A 116 23.87 4.75 16.57
N GLN A 117 23.55 3.59 17.12
CA GLN A 117 24.53 2.53 17.36
C GLN A 117 25.20 2.06 16.07
N TRP A 118 24.42 1.93 15.00
CA TRP A 118 24.95 1.57 13.69
C TRP A 118 25.89 2.65 13.15
N LEU A 119 25.52 3.93 13.23
CA LEU A 119 26.38 5.04 12.82
C LEU A 119 27.66 5.07 13.65
N ASP A 120 27.57 4.94 14.97
CA ASP A 120 28.74 4.96 15.85
C ASP A 120 29.73 3.82 15.50
N THR A 121 29.24 2.69 14.98
CA THR A 121 30.07 1.54 14.59
C THR A 121 30.62 1.66 13.15
N ASN A 122 29.82 2.14 12.20
CA ASN A 122 30.13 2.06 10.76
C ASN A 122 30.65 3.37 10.17
N LEU A 123 30.32 4.52 10.78
CA LEU A 123 30.71 5.83 10.27
C LEU A 123 32.24 6.03 10.21
N PRO A 124 33.06 5.60 11.20
CA PRO A 124 34.51 5.77 11.13
C PRO A 124 35.12 5.15 9.87
N VAL A 125 34.79 3.88 9.59
CA VAL A 125 35.30 3.13 8.44
C VAL A 125 34.90 3.79 7.11
N ILE A 126 33.64 4.24 7.01
CA ILE A 126 33.14 4.91 5.81
C ILE A 126 33.92 6.21 5.56
N VAL A 127 34.13 7.02 6.62
CA VAL A 127 34.83 8.30 6.52
C VAL A 127 36.30 8.09 6.19
N GLU A 128 36.99 7.14 6.81
CA GLU A 128 38.39 6.81 6.49
C GLU A 128 38.55 6.48 4.99
N SER A 129 37.70 5.59 4.46
CA SER A 129 37.73 5.24 3.03
C SER A 129 37.46 6.43 2.09
N MET A 130 36.67 7.41 2.54
CA MET A 130 36.34 8.62 1.78
C MET A 130 37.51 9.61 1.83
N VAL A 131 38.12 9.79 3.00
CA VAL A 131 39.28 10.66 3.22
C VAL A 131 40.50 10.13 2.47
N GLU A 132 40.76 8.82 2.51
CA GLU A 132 41.84 8.20 1.73
C GLU A 132 41.67 8.45 0.22
N ARG A 133 40.45 8.28 -0.30
CA ARG A 133 40.13 8.61 -1.69
C ARG A 133 40.35 10.08 -2.00
N GLU A 134 39.97 10.97 -1.09
CA GLU A 134 40.12 12.41 -1.26
C GLU A 134 41.59 12.86 -1.22
N ILE A 135 42.41 12.29 -0.32
CA ILE A 135 43.86 12.54 -0.27
C ILE A 135 44.55 12.00 -1.52
N ALA A 136 44.23 10.78 -1.95
CA ALA A 136 44.75 10.20 -3.19
C ALA A 136 44.43 11.06 -4.42
N ARG A 137 43.23 11.67 -4.45
CA ARG A 137 42.82 12.58 -5.52
C ARG A 137 43.61 13.89 -5.52
N ILE A 138 43.85 14.48 -4.35
CA ILE A 138 44.62 15.72 -4.22
C ILE A 138 46.09 15.49 -4.56
N THR A 139 46.69 14.43 -4.04
CA THR A 139 48.10 14.07 -4.28
C THR A 139 48.40 13.70 -5.73
N LYS A 140 47.43 13.15 -6.47
CA LYS A 140 47.56 12.89 -7.92
C LYS A 140 47.39 14.16 -8.79
N LYS A 141 46.72 15.19 -8.27
CA LYS A 141 46.46 16.45 -9.00
C LYS A 141 47.50 17.53 -8.70
N GLY A 142 48.16 17.46 -7.54
CA GLY A 142 49.27 18.33 -7.15
C GLY A 142 50.61 17.91 -7.72
#